data_AF-A0A0F2QM09-F1
#
_entry.id   AF-A0A0F2QM09-F1
#
_cell.length_a   1.000
_cell.length_b   1.000
_cell.length_c   1.000
_cell.angle_alpha   90.00
_cell.angle_beta   90.00
_cell.angle_gamma   90.00
#
_symmetry.space_group_name_H-M   'P 1'
#
loop_
_entity.id
_entity.type
_entity.pdbx_description
1 polymer ?
#
loop_
_entity_poly.entity_id
_entity_poly.type
_entity_poly.pdbx_seq_one_letter_code
_entity_poly.pdbx_strand_id
1 'polypeptide(L)'
;MRDVDMLLMQQVVCRIAILHVRQCETWGKVQIPGLEAMDIEHLPDLKLRGVTCYHHAMSTWERSSDLLWAYEICEPDFGENETPSDWASQFRFKVDLTEIPGCVSRFPEGRRSEYPLIKCLDQFLGMAADYGGALPSTHRPFLCPEIWMPDILLLKRAGFIFQVGDQFVWTSKIGPAMREQYLWTDSNECAAEARARAQEELAWKMWQSMPDNIADMIFRNPADKHRAAFVGMAFRFWDDRELCWGTKALDRGRISALVKIADLLEQAGVLGERGRVP
;
A
#
# COMPACT_ATOMS: atom_id res chain seq x y z
N MET A 1 -0.24 0.77 -30.43
CA MET A 1 0.52 1.06 -29.19
C MET A 1 1.86 1.62 -29.62
N ARG A 2 2.35 2.72 -29.03
CA ARG A 2 3.65 3.31 -29.44
C ARG A 2 4.79 2.43 -28.89
N ASP A 3 5.94 2.41 -29.54
CA ASP A 3 7.11 1.61 -29.09
C ASP A 3 7.48 1.89 -27.63
N VAL A 4 7.36 3.15 -27.21
CA VAL A 4 7.61 3.58 -25.82
C VAL A 4 6.64 2.95 -24.82
N ASP A 5 5.36 2.79 -25.17
CA ASP A 5 4.37 2.18 -24.29
C ASP A 5 4.66 0.68 -24.10
N MET A 6 5.14 0.01 -25.16
CA MET A 6 5.53 -1.39 -25.11
C MET A 6 6.77 -1.61 -24.25
N LEU A 7 7.81 -0.78 -24.43
CA LEU A 7 9.01 -0.80 -23.59
C LEU A 7 8.70 -0.51 -22.11
N LEU A 8 7.77 0.41 -21.86
CA LEU A 8 7.32 0.69 -20.49
C LEU A 8 6.58 -0.50 -19.88
N MET A 9 5.65 -1.10 -20.63
CA MET A 9 4.92 -2.28 -20.18
C MET A 9 5.86 -3.45 -19.90
N GLN A 10 6.83 -3.69 -20.78
CA GLN A 10 7.93 -4.64 -20.58
C GLN A 10 8.59 -4.43 -19.22
N GLN A 11 9.17 -3.24 -19.04
CA GLN A 11 9.92 -2.90 -17.85
C GLN A 11 9.07 -3.08 -16.57
N VAL A 12 7.83 -2.60 -16.60
CA VAL A 12 6.90 -2.68 -15.48
C VAL A 12 6.60 -4.13 -15.10
N VAL A 13 6.30 -4.98 -16.07
CA VAL A 13 6.01 -6.40 -15.82
C VAL A 13 7.23 -7.13 -15.27
N CYS A 14 8.42 -6.88 -15.83
CA CYS A 14 9.69 -7.40 -15.30
C CYS A 14 9.88 -7.01 -13.83
N ARG A 15 9.61 -5.74 -13.51
CA ARG A 15 9.76 -5.20 -12.17
C ARG A 15 8.78 -5.83 -11.19
N ILE A 16 7.53 -6.03 -11.59
CA ILE A 16 6.51 -6.73 -10.78
C ILE A 16 6.98 -8.15 -10.44
N ALA A 17 7.51 -8.90 -11.42
CA ALA A 17 8.05 -10.24 -11.21
C ALA A 17 9.21 -10.26 -10.21
N ILE A 18 10.14 -9.32 -10.35
CA ILE A 18 11.29 -9.17 -9.43
C ILE A 18 10.82 -8.90 -7.99
N LEU A 19 9.85 -8.00 -7.83
CA LEU A 19 9.32 -7.66 -6.52
C LEU A 19 8.57 -8.83 -5.87
N HIS A 20 7.89 -9.67 -6.67
CA HIS A 20 7.30 -10.94 -6.21
C HIS A 20 8.33 -11.87 -5.60
N VAL A 21 9.40 -12.13 -6.34
CA VAL A 21 10.46 -13.02 -5.87
C VAL A 21 11.09 -12.51 -4.56
N ARG A 22 11.41 -11.22 -4.48
CA ARG A 22 12.01 -10.61 -3.28
C ARG A 22 11.12 -10.65 -2.04
N GLN A 23 9.82 -10.42 -2.22
CA GLN A 23 8.89 -10.44 -1.10
C GLN A 23 8.80 -11.85 -0.48
N CYS A 24 8.79 -12.88 -1.33
CA CYS A 24 8.75 -14.27 -0.88
C CYS A 24 9.99 -14.67 -0.06
N GLU A 25 11.15 -14.10 -0.39
CA GLU A 25 12.39 -14.29 0.37
C GLU A 25 12.35 -13.61 1.73
N THR A 26 11.83 -12.37 1.79
CA THR A 26 11.70 -11.59 3.04
C THR A 26 10.85 -12.30 4.10
N TRP A 27 9.90 -13.14 3.67
CA TRP A 27 9.07 -13.94 4.58
C TRP A 27 9.68 -15.30 4.95
N GLY A 28 10.92 -15.58 4.57
CA GLY A 28 11.68 -16.76 4.97
C GLY A 28 11.15 -18.08 4.38
N LYS A 29 10.32 -18.01 3.33
CA LYS A 29 9.63 -19.17 2.75
C LYS A 29 10.32 -19.73 1.50
N VAL A 30 11.25 -18.98 0.92
CA VAL A 30 12.08 -19.41 -0.19
C VAL A 30 13.51 -18.98 0.13
N GLN A 31 14.44 -19.94 0.27
CA GLN A 31 15.86 -19.65 0.16
C GLN A 31 16.23 -19.80 -1.31
N ILE A 32 16.60 -18.68 -1.94
CA ILE A 32 17.15 -18.71 -3.30
C ILE A 32 18.67 -18.60 -3.15
N PRO A 33 19.44 -19.68 -3.34
CA PRO A 33 20.89 -19.62 -3.18
C PRO A 33 21.50 -18.55 -4.09
N GLY A 34 22.15 -17.55 -3.49
CA GLY A 34 22.83 -16.47 -4.20
C GLY A 34 22.04 -15.15 -4.34
N LEU A 35 20.77 -15.09 -3.93
CA LEU A 35 19.99 -13.84 -3.97
C LEU A 35 20.36 -12.89 -2.82
N GLU A 36 20.73 -13.43 -1.66
CA GLU A 36 21.13 -12.68 -0.45
C GLU A 36 22.31 -11.70 -0.69
N ALA A 37 23.09 -11.91 -1.75
CA ALA A 37 24.23 -11.09 -2.13
C ALA A 37 24.00 -10.22 -3.39
N MET A 38 22.83 -10.30 -4.03
CA MET A 38 22.56 -9.59 -5.28
C MET A 38 21.82 -8.27 -5.05
N ASP A 39 22.54 -7.19 -5.33
CA ASP A 39 21.94 -5.86 -5.49
C ASP A 39 20.96 -5.85 -6.68
N ILE A 40 19.93 -4.98 -6.66
CA ILE A 40 18.92 -4.93 -7.75
C ILE A 40 19.54 -4.75 -9.12
N GLU A 41 20.70 -4.09 -9.17
CA GLU A 41 21.44 -3.81 -10.39
C GLU A 41 21.99 -5.07 -11.08
N HIS A 42 22.15 -6.18 -10.35
CA HIS A 42 22.69 -7.44 -10.87
C HIS A 42 21.60 -8.50 -11.16
N LEU A 43 20.33 -8.17 -10.90
CA LEU A 43 19.17 -9.03 -11.21
C LEU A 43 18.97 -9.38 -12.69
N PRO A 44 19.38 -8.59 -13.70
CA PRO A 44 19.29 -8.99 -15.10
C PRO A 44 20.05 -10.29 -15.41
N ASP A 45 21.05 -10.66 -14.60
CA ASP A 45 21.82 -11.89 -14.74
C ASP A 45 21.23 -13.06 -13.94
N LEU A 46 20.18 -12.81 -13.16
CA LEU A 46 19.56 -13.78 -12.28
C LEU A 46 18.69 -14.75 -13.08
N LYS A 47 19.23 -15.94 -13.32
CA LYS A 47 18.52 -17.05 -13.95
C LYS A 47 17.77 -17.89 -12.91
N LEU A 48 16.55 -17.46 -12.54
CA LEU A 48 15.65 -18.29 -11.74
C LEU A 48 14.75 -19.11 -12.65
N ARG A 49 14.84 -20.44 -12.56
CA ARG A 49 13.96 -21.35 -13.31
C ARG A 49 13.21 -22.25 -12.33
N GLY A 50 11.88 -22.21 -12.39
CA GLY A 50 11.02 -23.07 -11.59
C GLY A 50 11.07 -22.77 -10.09
N VAL A 51 11.32 -21.51 -9.71
CA VAL A 51 11.28 -21.11 -8.30
C VAL A 51 9.84 -20.98 -7.85
N THR A 52 9.42 -21.82 -6.91
CA THR A 52 8.10 -21.68 -6.27
C THR A 52 8.15 -20.57 -5.23
N CYS A 53 7.40 -19.51 -5.48
CA CYS A 53 7.19 -18.36 -4.62
C CYS A 53 5.89 -18.51 -3.83
N TYR A 54 5.84 -17.91 -2.63
CA TYR A 54 4.71 -17.99 -1.71
C TYR A 54 4.35 -16.61 -1.15
N HIS A 55 3.10 -16.20 -1.25
CA HIS A 55 2.60 -15.01 -0.55
C HIS A 55 1.28 -15.25 0.16
N HIS A 56 1.03 -14.51 1.25
CA HIS A 56 -0.29 -14.47 1.87
C HIS A 56 -1.30 -13.77 0.96
N ALA A 57 -2.57 -14.15 1.06
CA ALA A 57 -3.66 -13.51 0.32
C ALA A 57 -3.69 -12.00 0.60
N MET A 58 -3.33 -11.23 -0.43
CA MET A 58 -3.23 -9.78 -0.41
C MET A 58 -3.57 -9.31 -1.83
N SER A 59 -4.56 -8.43 -1.95
CA SER A 59 -5.15 -8.06 -3.23
C SER A 59 -4.16 -7.50 -4.26
N THR A 60 -3.08 -6.82 -3.84
CA THR A 60 -2.04 -6.32 -4.74
C THR A 60 -1.18 -7.46 -5.32
N TRP A 61 -0.87 -8.46 -4.49
CA TRP A 61 -0.05 -9.62 -4.91
C TRP A 61 -0.86 -10.60 -5.77
N GLU A 62 -2.14 -10.78 -5.47
CA GLU A 62 -3.07 -11.57 -6.28
C GLU A 62 -3.23 -10.99 -7.69
N ARG A 63 -3.58 -9.70 -7.78
CA ARG A 63 -3.73 -9.01 -9.07
C ARG A 63 -2.44 -8.98 -9.88
N SER A 64 -1.29 -8.91 -9.20
CA SER A 64 0.00 -8.97 -9.86
C SER A 64 0.35 -10.39 -10.33
N SER A 65 0.00 -11.43 -9.57
CA SER A 65 0.15 -12.82 -9.98
C SER A 65 -0.73 -13.14 -11.19
N ASP A 66 -1.97 -12.64 -11.22
CA ASP A 66 -2.86 -12.73 -12.39
C ASP A 66 -2.23 -12.08 -13.62
N LEU A 67 -1.62 -10.90 -13.44
CA LEU A 67 -0.92 -10.20 -14.51
C LEU A 67 0.29 -11.00 -15.01
N LEU A 68 1.13 -11.50 -14.12
CA LEU A 68 2.30 -12.30 -14.47
C LEU A 68 1.91 -13.62 -15.13
N TRP A 69 0.82 -14.25 -14.69
CA TRP A 69 0.27 -15.45 -15.30
C TRP A 69 -0.30 -15.18 -16.69
N ALA A 70 -1.01 -14.06 -16.86
CA ALA A 70 -1.49 -13.63 -18.18
C ALA A 70 -0.35 -13.39 -19.18
N TYR A 71 0.84 -13.02 -18.69
CA TYR A 71 2.07 -12.88 -19.46
C TYR A 71 2.93 -14.14 -19.55
N GLU A 72 2.45 -15.27 -19.04
CA GLU A 72 3.18 -16.56 -19.05
C GLU A 72 4.55 -16.46 -18.33
N ILE A 73 4.68 -15.54 -17.37
CA ILE A 73 5.89 -15.35 -16.55
C ILE A 73 5.86 -16.22 -15.31
N CYS A 74 4.66 -16.45 -14.79
CA CYS A 74 4.44 -17.42 -13.74
C CYS A 74 3.29 -18.36 -14.06
N GLU A 75 3.34 -19.54 -13.45
CA GLU A 75 2.24 -20.49 -13.43
C GLU A 75 1.82 -20.74 -11.98
N PRO A 76 0.51 -20.84 -11.69
CA PRO A 76 0.06 -21.28 -10.38
C PRO A 76 0.56 -22.71 -10.12
N ASP A 77 1.14 -22.93 -8.94
CA ASP A 77 1.72 -24.22 -8.56
C ASP A 77 0.78 -24.96 -7.61
N PHE A 78 -0.25 -25.61 -8.16
CA PHE A 78 -1.20 -26.40 -7.37
C PHE A 78 -0.50 -27.65 -6.84
N GLY A 79 -0.38 -27.80 -5.52
CA GLY A 79 0.19 -29.02 -4.95
C GLY A 79 -0.64 -30.24 -5.36
N GLU A 80 -0.01 -31.42 -5.46
CA GLU A 80 -0.66 -32.66 -5.95
C GLU A 80 -1.96 -33.05 -5.21
N ASN A 81 -2.22 -32.46 -4.03
CA ASN A 81 -3.38 -32.75 -3.18
C ASN A 81 -4.11 -31.50 -2.67
N GLU A 82 -3.85 -30.31 -3.22
CA GLU A 82 -4.46 -29.06 -2.75
C GLU A 82 -5.64 -28.67 -3.65
N THR A 83 -6.75 -28.25 -3.05
CA THR A 83 -7.90 -27.71 -3.77
C THR A 83 -7.79 -26.18 -3.88
N PRO A 84 -8.36 -25.54 -4.91
CA PRO A 84 -8.39 -24.07 -5.02
C PRO A 84 -8.98 -23.35 -3.79
N SER A 85 -9.84 -24.02 -3.00
CA SER A 85 -10.37 -23.48 -1.74
C SER A 85 -9.36 -23.45 -0.60
N ASP A 86 -8.36 -24.34 -0.60
CA ASP A 86 -7.29 -24.36 0.41
C ASP A 86 -6.36 -23.13 0.30
N TRP A 87 -6.51 -22.38 -0.79
CA TRP A 87 -5.69 -21.25 -1.18
C TRP A 87 -6.27 -19.88 -0.81
N ALA A 88 -7.41 -19.84 -0.13
CA ALA A 88 -8.03 -18.58 0.32
C ALA A 88 -7.12 -17.73 1.23
N SER A 89 -6.00 -18.28 1.71
CA SER A 89 -5.02 -17.58 2.55
C SER A 89 -3.59 -17.54 1.98
N GLN A 90 -3.28 -18.29 0.91
CA GLN A 90 -1.92 -18.45 0.38
C GLN A 90 -1.92 -18.70 -1.13
N PHE A 91 -1.04 -18.00 -1.84
CA PHE A 91 -0.80 -18.18 -3.28
C PHE A 91 0.61 -18.72 -3.51
N ARG A 92 0.72 -19.82 -4.26
CA ARG A 92 1.97 -20.38 -4.75
C ARG A 92 2.06 -20.28 -6.27
N PHE A 93 3.21 -19.84 -6.76
CA PHE A 93 3.44 -19.69 -8.18
C PHE A 93 4.89 -20.03 -8.52
N LYS A 94 5.11 -20.70 -9.64
CA LYS A 94 6.44 -20.92 -10.20
C LYS A 94 6.80 -19.74 -11.07
N VAL A 95 7.95 -19.15 -10.82
CA VAL A 95 8.50 -18.05 -11.63
C VAL A 95 9.65 -18.58 -12.47
N ASP A 96 9.64 -18.25 -13.76
CA ASP A 96 10.78 -18.43 -14.66
C ASP A 96 11.32 -17.07 -15.11
N LEU A 97 12.30 -16.55 -14.38
CA LEU A 97 12.95 -15.27 -14.68
C LEU A 97 13.95 -15.38 -15.84
N THR A 98 14.33 -16.59 -16.27
CA THR A 98 15.30 -16.77 -17.37
C THR A 98 14.76 -16.29 -18.71
N GLU A 99 13.44 -16.23 -18.83
CA GLU A 99 12.75 -15.83 -20.04
C GLU A 99 12.31 -14.36 -20.02
N ILE A 100 12.52 -13.57 -18.96
CA ILE A 100 11.93 -12.22 -18.85
C ILE A 100 12.19 -11.31 -20.08
N PRO A 101 13.41 -11.20 -20.61
CA PRO A 101 13.63 -10.38 -21.81
C PRO A 101 12.90 -10.93 -23.04
N GLY A 102 12.62 -12.23 -23.09
CA GLY A 102 12.01 -12.95 -24.21
C GLY A 102 10.50 -13.17 -24.10
N CYS A 103 9.93 -13.30 -22.89
CA CYS A 103 8.50 -13.51 -22.67
C CYS A 103 7.68 -12.33 -23.18
N VAL A 104 8.29 -11.13 -23.18
CA VAL A 104 7.60 -9.97 -23.72
C VAL A 104 7.54 -9.94 -25.26
N SER A 105 8.54 -10.50 -25.92
CA SER A 105 8.46 -10.68 -27.38
C SER A 105 7.36 -11.68 -27.78
N ARG A 106 6.99 -12.60 -26.85
CA ARG A 106 5.94 -13.61 -27.04
C ARG A 106 4.53 -13.12 -26.71
N PHE A 107 4.32 -11.83 -26.42
CA PHE A 107 3.00 -11.29 -26.13
C PHE A 107 2.00 -11.78 -27.17
N PRO A 108 1.05 -12.66 -26.80
CA PRO A 108 0.13 -13.23 -27.76
C PRO A 108 -0.61 -12.07 -28.41
N GLU A 109 -0.50 -11.91 -29.73
CA GLU A 109 -1.11 -10.78 -30.43
C GLU A 109 -2.62 -10.65 -30.13
N GLY A 110 -3.27 -11.76 -29.74
CA GLY A 110 -4.66 -11.82 -29.29
C GLY A 110 -4.93 -11.47 -27.80
N ARG A 111 -3.98 -11.65 -26.87
CA ARG A 111 -4.17 -11.29 -25.44
C ARG A 111 -3.71 -9.87 -25.09
N ARG A 112 -2.99 -9.21 -26.02
CA ARG A 112 -2.55 -7.80 -25.90
C ARG A 112 -3.70 -6.82 -25.61
N SER A 113 -4.94 -7.16 -25.93
CA SER A 113 -6.11 -6.32 -25.65
C SER A 113 -6.68 -6.47 -24.24
N GLU A 114 -6.39 -7.56 -23.53
CA GLU A 114 -7.02 -7.86 -22.23
C GLU A 114 -6.35 -7.11 -21.08
N TYR A 115 -5.05 -6.82 -21.19
CA TYR A 115 -4.29 -6.09 -20.17
C TYR A 115 -3.74 -4.78 -20.73
N PRO A 116 -4.51 -3.67 -20.67
CA PRO A 116 -4.02 -2.36 -21.09
C PRO A 116 -2.86 -1.91 -20.19
N LEU A 117 -1.95 -1.10 -20.72
CA LEU A 117 -0.81 -0.51 -19.98
C LEU A 117 -1.21 0.05 -18.61
N ILE A 118 -2.40 0.64 -18.49
CA ILE A 118 -2.93 1.15 -17.22
C ILE A 118 -3.04 0.06 -16.16
N LYS A 119 -3.43 -1.18 -16.50
CA LYS A 119 -3.47 -2.30 -15.54
C LYS A 119 -2.07 -2.74 -15.10
N CYS A 120 -1.09 -2.70 -16.00
CA CYS A 120 0.32 -2.92 -15.61
C CYS A 120 0.81 -1.83 -14.65
N LEU A 121 0.53 -0.57 -14.97
CA LEU A 121 0.91 0.58 -14.14
C LEU A 121 0.21 0.58 -12.79
N ASP A 122 -1.07 0.22 -12.75
CA ASP A 122 -1.85 0.01 -11.54
C ASP A 122 -1.14 -0.96 -10.59
N GLN A 123 -0.78 -2.16 -11.07
CA GLN A 123 -0.05 -3.14 -10.26
C GLN A 123 1.33 -2.64 -9.82
N PHE A 124 2.10 -2.04 -10.72
CA PHE A 124 3.39 -1.44 -10.37
C PHE A 124 3.28 -0.40 -9.25
N LEU A 125 2.28 0.48 -9.31
CA LEU A 125 2.06 1.50 -8.28
C LEU A 125 1.63 0.88 -6.95
N GLY A 126 0.81 -0.17 -6.97
CA GLY A 126 0.45 -0.89 -5.75
C GLY A 126 1.66 -1.47 -5.04
N MET A 127 2.66 -1.92 -5.80
CA MET A 127 3.90 -2.44 -5.22
C MET A 127 4.87 -1.34 -4.81
N ALA A 128 5.13 -0.38 -5.69
CA ALA A 128 6.17 0.63 -5.51
C ALA A 128 5.75 1.79 -4.59
N ALA A 129 4.47 2.16 -4.60
CA ALA A 129 3.96 3.30 -3.82
C ALA A 129 3.19 2.89 -2.56
N ASP A 130 2.35 1.85 -2.61
CA ASP A 130 1.58 1.40 -1.44
C ASP A 130 2.41 0.48 -0.54
N TYR A 131 2.77 -0.72 -1.03
CA TYR A 131 3.42 -1.71 -0.18
C TYR A 131 4.87 -1.33 0.18
N GLY A 132 5.65 -0.87 -0.79
CA GLY A 132 7.05 -0.49 -0.57
C GLY A 132 7.24 0.92 -0.01
N GLY A 133 6.23 1.79 -0.11
CA GLY A 133 6.33 3.21 0.27
C GLY A 133 7.47 3.98 -0.42
N ALA A 134 8.07 3.40 -1.48
CA ALA A 134 9.31 3.89 -2.07
C ALA A 134 9.06 5.03 -3.06
N LEU A 135 7.87 5.07 -3.66
CA LEU A 135 7.39 6.16 -4.50
C LEU A 135 6.19 6.85 -3.82
N PRO A 136 6.10 8.18 -3.85
CA PRO A 136 5.00 8.87 -3.20
C PRO A 136 3.72 8.78 -4.03
N SER A 137 2.58 8.80 -3.36
CA SER A 137 1.25 8.92 -3.97
C SER A 137 0.76 10.37 -4.09
N THR A 138 1.59 11.37 -3.79
CA THR A 138 1.19 12.80 -3.84
C THR A 138 1.60 13.46 -5.15
N HIS A 139 0.95 14.57 -5.53
CA HIS A 139 1.40 15.41 -6.66
C HIS A 139 2.62 16.27 -6.34
N ARG A 140 3.24 16.09 -5.17
CA ARG A 140 4.39 16.89 -4.77
C ARG A 140 5.63 16.39 -5.51
N PRO A 141 6.56 17.30 -5.88
CA PRO A 141 7.87 16.90 -6.35
C PRO A 141 8.57 15.93 -5.40
N PHE A 142 9.22 14.91 -5.95
CA PHE A 142 9.92 13.90 -5.18
C PHE A 142 11.25 13.50 -5.80
N LEU A 143 12.20 13.12 -4.95
CA LEU A 143 13.44 12.48 -5.37
C LEU A 143 13.18 11.00 -5.59
N CYS A 144 13.58 10.50 -6.75
CA CYS A 144 13.47 9.08 -7.07
C CYS A 144 14.65 8.32 -6.43
N PRO A 145 14.41 7.27 -5.62
CA PRO A 145 15.48 6.38 -5.21
C PRO A 145 16.13 5.73 -6.43
N GLU A 146 17.45 5.56 -6.41
CA GLU A 146 18.25 5.10 -7.56
C GLU A 146 17.72 3.80 -8.18
N ILE A 147 17.29 2.88 -7.32
CA ILE A 147 16.70 1.58 -7.65
C ILE A 147 15.48 1.63 -8.59
N TRP A 148 14.74 2.75 -8.57
CA TRP A 148 13.54 2.99 -9.38
C TRP A 148 13.79 3.94 -10.57
N MET A 149 14.99 4.51 -10.68
CA MET A 149 15.31 5.50 -11.70
C MET A 149 15.07 5.00 -13.13
N PRO A 150 15.43 3.76 -13.52
CA PRO A 150 15.15 3.25 -14.86
C PRO A 150 13.65 3.29 -15.20
N ASP A 151 12.80 2.91 -14.23
CA ASP A 151 11.35 2.85 -14.39
C ASP A 151 10.76 4.27 -14.49
N ILE A 152 11.22 5.19 -13.63
CA ILE A 152 10.81 6.61 -13.64
C ILE A 152 11.20 7.31 -14.94
N LEU A 153 12.38 7.01 -15.51
CA LEU A 153 12.80 7.60 -16.79
C LEU A 153 11.93 7.12 -17.96
N LEU A 154 11.49 5.85 -17.95
CA LEU A 154 10.53 5.37 -18.95
C LEU A 154 9.14 6.00 -18.75
N LEU A 155 8.67 6.11 -17.51
CA LEU A 155 7.42 6.79 -17.18
C LEU A 155 7.45 8.26 -17.62
N LYS A 156 8.59 8.94 -17.45
CA LYS A 156 8.83 10.29 -17.97
C LYS A 156 8.74 10.34 -19.50
N ARG A 157 9.43 9.44 -20.20
CA ARG A 157 9.38 9.36 -21.68
C ARG A 157 7.96 9.10 -22.21
N ALA A 158 7.19 8.29 -21.49
CA ALA A 158 5.79 8.02 -21.81
C ALA A 158 4.82 9.13 -21.36
N GLY A 159 5.30 10.18 -20.69
CA GLY A 159 4.53 11.34 -20.27
C GLY A 159 3.61 11.08 -19.06
N PHE A 160 3.90 10.07 -18.24
CA PHE A 160 3.21 9.83 -16.97
C PHE A 160 3.79 10.66 -15.83
N ILE A 161 5.03 11.12 -15.98
CA ILE A 161 5.78 11.92 -15.02
C ILE A 161 6.47 13.06 -15.78
N PHE A 162 6.67 14.21 -15.14
CA PHE A 162 7.61 15.23 -15.62
C PHE A 162 8.71 15.48 -14.59
N GLN A 163 9.83 16.06 -15.05
CA GLN A 163 10.98 16.37 -14.21
C GLN A 163 11.03 17.88 -13.96
N VAL A 164 11.25 18.28 -12.70
CA VAL A 164 11.45 19.66 -12.26
C VAL A 164 12.76 19.69 -11.47
N GLY A 165 13.83 20.21 -12.09
CA GLY A 165 15.17 20.12 -11.51
C GLY A 165 15.63 18.67 -11.40
N ASP A 166 16.01 18.25 -10.20
CA ASP A 166 16.38 16.87 -9.84
C ASP A 166 15.20 16.02 -9.35
N GLN A 167 14.00 16.60 -9.30
CA GLN A 167 12.79 15.97 -8.78
C GLN A 167 11.81 15.57 -9.89
N PHE A 168 10.91 14.67 -9.55
CA PHE A 168 9.87 14.14 -10.43
C PHE A 168 8.49 14.47 -9.88
N VAL A 169 7.52 14.65 -10.78
CA VAL A 169 6.13 14.93 -10.43
C VAL A 169 5.20 14.08 -11.29
N TRP A 170 4.23 13.43 -10.66
CA TRP A 170 3.17 12.69 -11.35
C TRP A 170 2.31 13.62 -12.21
N THR A 171 2.02 13.21 -13.44
CA THR A 171 1.05 13.91 -14.30
C THR A 171 -0.36 13.38 -14.07
N SER A 172 -1.38 14.12 -14.52
CA SER A 172 -2.76 13.61 -14.55
C SER A 172 -2.94 12.35 -15.41
N LYS A 173 -2.00 12.04 -16.33
CA LYS A 173 -2.05 10.84 -17.18
C LYS A 173 -1.95 9.54 -16.37
N ILE A 174 -1.25 9.55 -15.23
CA ILE A 174 -1.14 8.38 -14.35
C ILE A 174 -2.38 8.19 -13.46
N GLY A 175 -3.27 9.19 -13.42
CA GLY A 175 -4.44 9.22 -12.55
C GLY A 175 -5.33 7.97 -12.60
N PRO A 176 -5.66 7.41 -13.78
CA PRO A 176 -6.41 6.15 -13.84
C PRO A 176 -5.75 5.01 -13.06
N ALA A 177 -4.43 4.82 -13.20
CA ALA A 177 -3.71 3.78 -12.48
C ALA A 177 -3.62 4.07 -10.96
N MET A 178 -3.43 5.33 -10.57
CA MET A 178 -3.43 5.74 -9.16
C MET A 178 -4.79 5.51 -8.48
N ARG A 179 -5.90 5.71 -9.20
CA ARG A 179 -7.26 5.48 -8.66
C ARG A 179 -7.59 4.00 -8.49
N GLU A 180 -7.14 3.15 -9.41
CA GLU A 180 -7.33 1.68 -9.31
C GLU A 180 -6.59 1.08 -8.09
N GLN A 181 -5.51 1.73 -7.63
CA GLN A 181 -4.85 1.41 -6.36
C GLN A 181 -5.38 2.18 -5.14
N TYR A 182 -6.47 2.96 -5.29
CA TYR A 182 -7.01 3.82 -4.24
C TYR A 182 -6.00 4.82 -3.66
N LEU A 183 -4.93 5.11 -4.41
CA LEU A 183 -3.92 6.10 -4.03
C LEU A 183 -4.44 7.51 -4.27
N TRP A 184 -5.23 7.70 -5.33
CA TRP A 184 -5.92 8.95 -5.64
C TRP A 184 -7.45 8.80 -5.57
N THR A 185 -8.13 9.91 -5.28
CA THR A 185 -9.60 10.03 -5.37
C THR A 185 -10.05 10.20 -6.82
N ASP A 186 -11.37 10.09 -7.05
CA ASP A 186 -11.97 10.35 -8.37
C ASP A 186 -11.68 11.76 -8.91
N SER A 187 -11.42 12.72 -8.01
CA SER A 187 -11.04 14.09 -8.34
C SER A 187 -9.53 14.26 -8.59
N ASN A 188 -8.76 13.16 -8.67
CA ASN A 188 -7.30 13.13 -8.77
C ASN A 188 -6.54 13.74 -7.59
N GLU A 189 -7.14 13.77 -6.40
CA GLU A 189 -6.41 14.17 -5.18
C GLU A 189 -5.73 12.96 -4.55
N CYS A 190 -4.61 13.15 -3.85
CA CYS A 190 -4.03 12.08 -3.05
C CYS A 190 -5.04 11.64 -1.97
N ALA A 191 -5.41 10.35 -1.97
CA ALA A 191 -6.43 9.81 -1.08
C ALA A 191 -5.98 9.86 0.39
N ALA A 192 -4.69 9.65 0.67
CA ALA A 192 -4.14 9.77 2.02
C ALA A 192 -4.24 11.21 2.55
N GLU A 193 -3.88 12.20 1.73
CA GLU A 193 -4.01 13.62 2.10
C GLU A 193 -5.48 14.04 2.24
N ALA A 194 -6.36 13.58 1.35
CA ALA A 194 -7.79 13.86 1.43
C ALA A 194 -8.42 13.27 2.71
N ARG A 195 -8.06 12.03 3.07
CA ARG A 195 -8.47 11.40 4.32
C ARG A 195 -7.92 12.15 5.53
N ALA A 196 -6.65 12.56 5.51
CA ALA A 196 -6.05 13.35 6.59
C ALA A 196 -6.78 14.69 6.78
N ARG A 197 -7.05 15.42 5.69
CA ARG A 197 -7.84 16.67 5.75
C ARG A 197 -9.25 16.44 6.29
N ALA A 198 -9.93 15.40 5.84
CA ALA A 198 -11.27 15.07 6.33
C ALA A 198 -11.25 14.70 7.83
N GLN A 199 -10.22 13.97 8.28
CA GLN A 199 -10.01 13.65 9.69
C GLN A 199 -9.71 14.90 10.52
N GLU A 200 -8.88 15.82 10.03
CA GLU A 200 -8.59 17.11 10.68
C GLU A 200 -9.85 17.98 10.78
N GLU A 201 -10.64 18.07 9.70
CA GLU A 201 -11.88 18.83 9.69
C GLU A 201 -12.92 18.23 10.66
N LEU A 202 -13.03 16.91 10.69
CA LEU A 202 -13.89 16.21 11.64
C LEU A 202 -13.42 16.47 13.07
N ALA A 203 -12.13 16.29 13.37
CA ALA A 203 -11.56 16.56 14.68
C ALA A 203 -11.79 18.02 15.12
N TRP A 204 -11.73 18.96 14.19
CA TRP A 204 -12.03 20.37 14.45
C TRP A 204 -13.51 20.61 14.77
N LYS A 205 -14.45 20.03 14.01
CA LYS A 205 -15.89 20.12 14.30
C LYS A 205 -16.23 19.51 15.66
N MET A 206 -15.61 18.38 15.97
CA MET A 206 -15.72 17.73 17.26
C MET A 206 -15.23 18.61 18.41
N TRP A 207 -14.10 19.29 18.20
CA TRP A 207 -13.55 20.24 19.16
C TRP A 207 -14.49 21.42 19.40
N GLN A 208 -14.99 22.06 18.34
CA GLN A 208 -15.86 23.24 18.44
C GLN A 208 -17.19 22.97 19.12
N SER A 209 -17.70 21.75 19.01
CA SER A 209 -18.98 21.33 19.58
C SER A 209 -18.82 20.60 20.91
N MET A 210 -17.58 20.44 21.38
CA MET A 210 -17.27 19.74 22.63
C MET A 210 -17.91 20.46 23.82
N PRO A 211 -18.72 19.77 24.64
CA PRO A 211 -19.23 20.34 25.86
C PRO A 211 -18.10 20.79 26.80
N ASP A 212 -18.26 21.95 27.43
CA ASP A 212 -17.23 22.56 28.30
C ASP A 212 -16.74 21.61 29.39
N ASN A 213 -17.63 20.77 29.96
CA ASN A 213 -17.26 19.80 30.99
C ASN A 213 -16.31 18.70 30.48
N ILE A 214 -16.35 18.37 29.18
CA ILE A 214 -15.45 17.42 28.54
C ILE A 214 -14.14 18.11 28.16
N ALA A 215 -14.21 19.32 27.60
CA ALA A 215 -13.03 20.12 27.31
C ALA A 215 -12.22 20.38 28.60
N ASP A 216 -12.88 20.79 29.67
CA ASP A 216 -12.27 20.95 30.98
C ASP A 216 -11.58 19.67 31.48
N MET A 217 -12.21 18.51 31.32
CA MET A 217 -11.59 17.24 31.71
C MET A 217 -10.33 16.92 30.92
N ILE A 218 -10.31 17.17 29.60
CA ILE A 218 -9.17 16.89 28.74
C ILE A 218 -7.97 17.81 29.04
N PHE A 219 -8.22 19.06 29.48
CA PHE A 219 -7.19 20.09 29.59
C PHE A 219 -6.80 20.46 31.04
N ARG A 220 -7.56 20.04 32.05
CA ARG A 220 -7.26 20.33 33.48
C ARG A 220 -6.03 19.60 34.02
N ASN A 221 -5.54 18.54 33.38
CA ASN A 221 -4.33 17.85 33.82
C ASN A 221 -3.35 17.59 32.65
N PRO A 222 -2.50 18.57 32.30
CA PRO A 222 -1.59 18.48 31.15
C PRO A 222 -0.52 17.38 31.29
N ALA A 223 -0.23 16.96 32.53
CA ALA A 223 0.74 15.90 32.84
C ALA A 223 0.16 14.49 32.67
N ASP A 224 -1.11 14.38 32.28
CA ASP A 224 -1.82 13.12 32.26
C ASP A 224 -1.46 12.32 31.00
N LYS A 225 -0.63 11.29 31.21
CA LYS A 225 -0.18 10.31 30.21
C LYS A 225 -1.36 9.60 29.53
N HIS A 226 -2.53 9.64 30.16
CA HIS A 226 -3.77 8.99 29.73
C HIS A 226 -4.60 9.87 28.77
N ARG A 227 -4.15 11.09 28.45
CA ARG A 227 -4.87 12.04 27.58
C ARG A 227 -5.17 11.49 26.19
N ALA A 228 -4.23 10.77 25.57
CA ALA A 228 -4.44 10.18 24.25
C ALA A 228 -5.51 9.07 24.27
N ALA A 229 -5.50 8.21 25.29
CA ALA A 229 -6.50 7.16 25.46
C ALA A 229 -7.89 7.73 25.80
N PHE A 230 -7.95 8.73 26.68
CA PHE A 230 -9.19 9.43 27.02
C PHE A 230 -9.79 10.14 25.80
N VAL A 231 -8.97 10.86 25.03
CA VAL A 231 -9.38 11.50 23.78
C VAL A 231 -9.91 10.45 22.79
N GLY A 232 -9.19 9.35 22.58
CA GLY A 232 -9.64 8.21 21.76
C GLY A 232 -10.97 7.58 22.19
N MET A 233 -11.25 7.58 23.48
CA MET A 233 -12.51 7.06 24.04
C MET A 233 -13.64 8.08 23.98
N ALA A 234 -13.35 9.36 24.23
CA ALA A 234 -14.30 10.46 24.10
C ALA A 234 -14.80 10.56 22.65
N PHE A 235 -13.90 10.36 21.67
CA PHE A 235 -14.23 10.27 20.25
C PHE A 235 -15.35 9.25 19.93
N ARG A 236 -15.54 8.20 20.75
CA ARG A 236 -16.61 7.20 20.53
C ARG A 236 -18.02 7.68 20.88
N PHE A 237 -18.15 8.81 21.57
CA PHE A 237 -19.44 9.40 21.97
C PHE A 237 -19.90 10.50 21.02
N TRP A 238 -19.10 10.79 20.02
CA TRP A 238 -19.46 11.69 18.94
C TRP A 238 -20.23 10.94 17.86
N ASP A 239 -21.33 11.53 17.42
CA ASP A 239 -22.11 11.02 16.30
C ASP A 239 -21.70 11.77 15.03
N ASP A 240 -20.95 11.09 14.15
CA ASP A 240 -20.50 11.63 12.87
C ASP A 240 -21.67 12.01 11.94
N ARG A 241 -22.85 11.40 12.09
CA ARG A 241 -24.02 11.68 11.23
C ARG A 241 -24.72 12.95 11.66
N GLU A 242 -24.89 13.11 12.96
CA GLU A 242 -25.59 14.26 13.56
C GLU A 242 -24.63 15.42 13.88
N LEU A 243 -23.31 15.20 13.71
CA LEU A 243 -22.25 16.14 14.06
C LEU A 243 -22.44 16.71 15.48
N CYS A 244 -22.74 15.84 16.44
CA CYS A 244 -22.98 16.24 17.82
C CYS A 244 -22.50 15.18 18.83
N TRP A 245 -22.31 15.61 20.08
CA TRP A 245 -21.98 14.72 21.18
C TRP A 245 -23.25 14.04 21.70
N GLY A 246 -23.22 12.71 21.81
CA GLY A 246 -24.34 11.92 22.30
C GLY A 246 -24.74 12.33 23.73
N THR A 247 -25.94 12.89 23.88
CA THR A 247 -26.43 13.45 25.16
C THR A 247 -26.56 12.40 26.28
N LYS A 248 -26.77 11.11 25.94
CA LYS A 248 -26.85 9.99 26.90
C LYS A 248 -25.48 9.46 27.36
N ALA A 249 -24.39 9.87 26.73
CA ALA A 249 -23.04 9.45 27.08
C ALA A 249 -22.41 10.32 28.18
N LEU A 250 -22.97 11.50 28.41
CA LEU A 250 -22.38 12.57 29.22
C LEU A 250 -22.88 12.59 30.68
N ASP A 251 -23.62 11.57 31.11
CA ASP A 251 -24.00 11.47 32.52
C ASP A 251 -22.74 11.17 33.35
N ARG A 252 -22.51 11.93 34.43
CA ARG A 252 -21.27 11.90 35.24
C ARG A 252 -20.90 10.48 35.68
N GLY A 253 -21.89 9.62 35.90
CA GLY A 253 -21.69 8.21 36.27
C GLY A 253 -21.03 7.36 35.18
N ARG A 254 -21.36 7.56 33.91
CA ARG A 254 -20.75 6.82 32.78
C ARG A 254 -19.33 7.30 32.51
N ILE A 255 -19.10 8.61 32.61
CA ILE A 255 -17.77 9.21 32.48
C ILE A 255 -16.82 8.68 33.57
N SER A 256 -17.27 8.61 34.83
CA SER A 256 -16.46 8.06 35.92
C SER A 256 -16.17 6.56 35.76
N ALA A 257 -17.11 5.79 35.21
CA ALA A 257 -16.89 4.38 34.88
C ALA A 257 -15.87 4.19 33.75
N LEU A 258 -15.87 5.07 32.75
CA LEU A 258 -14.93 5.02 31.63
C LEU A 258 -13.49 5.38 32.06
N VAL A 259 -13.33 6.35 32.95
CA VAL A 259 -12.03 6.64 33.59
C VAL A 259 -11.53 5.42 34.36
N LYS A 260 -12.39 4.78 35.17
CA LYS A 260 -12.05 3.54 35.88
C LYS A 260 -11.70 2.38 34.94
N ILE A 261 -12.37 2.24 33.80
CA ILE A 261 -12.06 1.21 32.81
C ILE A 261 -10.69 1.46 32.16
N ALA A 262 -10.37 2.71 31.85
CA ALA A 262 -9.04 3.07 31.34
C ALA A 262 -7.94 2.74 32.36
N ASP A 263 -8.14 3.09 33.64
CA ASP A 263 -7.23 2.74 34.75
C ASP A 263 -7.06 1.21 34.89
N LEU A 264 -8.15 0.44 34.79
CA LEU A 264 -8.14 -1.02 34.92
C LEU A 264 -7.44 -1.72 33.73
N LEU A 265 -7.63 -1.22 32.50
CA LEU A 265 -6.98 -1.76 31.30
C LEU A 265 -5.46 -1.53 31.33
N GLU A 266 -5.00 -0.46 31.97
CA GLU A 266 -3.58 -0.20 32.19
C GLU A 266 -2.98 -1.07 33.31
N GLN A 267 -3.69 -1.21 34.44
CA GLN A 267 -3.27 -2.12 35.51
C GLN A 267 -3.17 -3.58 35.03
N ALA A 268 -3.98 -3.95 34.04
CA ALA A 268 -3.94 -5.25 33.39
C ALA A 268 -2.85 -5.38 32.31
N GLY A 269 -2.06 -4.33 32.03
CA GLY A 269 -1.01 -4.33 31.01
C GLY A 269 -1.54 -4.40 29.56
N VAL A 270 -2.84 -4.22 29.36
CA VAL A 270 -3.50 -4.35 28.05
C VAL A 270 -3.24 -3.13 27.17
N LEU A 271 -2.97 -1.97 27.78
CA LEU A 271 -2.63 -0.71 27.08
C LEU A 271 -1.11 -0.55 26.84
N GLY A 272 -0.36 -1.65 26.78
CA GLY A 272 1.09 -1.67 26.62
C GLY A 272 1.62 -1.03 25.33
N GLU A 273 2.59 -0.13 25.53
CA GLU A 273 3.65 0.34 24.62
C GLU A 273 3.30 0.60 23.14
N ARG A 274 2.45 1.60 22.89
CA ARG A 274 2.57 2.40 21.66
C ARG A 274 2.61 3.88 22.01
N GLY A 275 3.82 4.44 22.05
CA GLY A 275 4.00 5.89 22.16
C GLY A 275 5.18 6.35 23.01
N ARG A 276 6.40 5.94 22.66
CA ARG A 276 7.55 6.85 22.79
C ARG A 276 7.95 7.27 21.39
N VAL A 277 7.41 8.39 20.94
CA VAL A 277 8.05 9.22 19.91
C VAL A 277 8.92 10.21 20.70
N PRO A 278 10.19 10.41 20.34
CA PRO A 278 11.08 11.35 21.01
C PRO A 278 10.56 12.79 21.02
#